data_AF-A0A820IS38-F1
#
_entry.id   AF-A0A820IS38-F1
#
_cell.length_a   1.000
_cell.length_b   1.000
_cell.length_c   1.000
_cell.angle_alpha   90.00
_cell.angle_beta   90.00
_cell.angle_gamma   90.00
#
_symmetry.space_group_name_H-M   'P 1'
#
loop_
_entity.id
_entity.type
_entity.pdbx_description
1 polymer ?
#
loop_
_entity_poly.entity_id
_entity_poly.type
_entity_poly.pdbx_seq_one_letter_code
_entity_poly.pdbx_strand_id
1 'polypeptide(L)'
;MQRSDFVNYACEIDDSYAVTIIVEGGINTCLAVLSEIQVQRPVIFIQGSGKIADVLAGLMDLTAKNEHTPARVPEQDEIEHNLRRFPMRARTEKEHKRLIDQIKEIMHPSVRRYLNVFRNNSELNMKQTIFHAIFKAHFAQIDLLITNLKHDTSER
;
A
#
# COMPACT_ATOMS: atom_id res chain seq x y z
N MET A 1 -9.05 -19.00 -45.10
CA MET A 1 -8.63 -17.81 -44.34
C MET A 1 -9.63 -17.62 -43.21
N GLN A 2 -9.34 -18.16 -42.02
CA GLN A 2 -10.25 -18.07 -40.87
C GLN A 2 -10.15 -16.66 -40.27
N ARG A 3 -11.30 -15.98 -40.15
CA ARG A 3 -11.41 -14.74 -39.37
C ARG A 3 -11.32 -15.14 -37.90
N SER A 4 -10.26 -14.69 -37.22
CA SER A 4 -10.21 -14.76 -35.76
C SER A 4 -11.18 -13.72 -35.22
N ASP A 5 -12.30 -14.16 -34.69
CA ASP A 5 -13.21 -13.32 -33.93
C ASP A 5 -12.49 -12.91 -32.64
N PHE A 6 -11.89 -11.71 -32.65
CA PHE A 6 -11.41 -11.08 -31.43
C PHE A 6 -12.65 -10.70 -30.60
N VAL A 7 -12.97 -11.53 -29.61
CA VAL A 7 -13.92 -11.15 -28.56
C VAL A 7 -13.24 -10.07 -27.74
N ASN A 8 -13.63 -8.82 -27.98
CA ASN A 8 -13.26 -7.69 -27.14
C ASN A 8 -13.94 -7.87 -25.79
N TYR A 9 -13.24 -8.44 -24.81
CA TYR A 9 -13.60 -8.34 -23.40
C TYR A 9 -13.23 -6.93 -22.93
N ALA A 10 -14.08 -5.95 -23.25
CA ALA A 10 -14.07 -4.69 -22.54
C ALA A 10 -14.67 -4.98 -21.17
N CYS A 11 -13.82 -5.26 -20.18
CA CYS A 11 -14.19 -5.03 -18.80
C CYS A 11 -14.31 -3.51 -18.67
N GLU A 12 -15.54 -3.00 -18.71
CA GLU A 12 -15.84 -1.68 -18.20
C GLU A 12 -15.48 -1.72 -16.71
N ILE A 13 -14.23 -1.35 -16.42
CA ILE A 13 -13.81 -0.98 -15.09
C ILE A 13 -14.42 0.40 -14.88
N ASP A 14 -15.69 0.43 -14.48
CA ASP A 14 -16.44 1.67 -14.20
C ASP A 14 -16.03 2.33 -12.86
N ASP A 15 -14.84 1.99 -12.35
CA ASP A 15 -14.22 2.61 -11.18
C ASP A 15 -12.76 2.96 -11.54
N SER A 16 -12.48 4.24 -11.74
CA SER A 16 -11.10 4.71 -11.96
C SER A 16 -10.20 4.26 -10.80
N TYR A 17 -9.30 3.30 -11.02
CA TYR A 17 -8.31 2.90 -10.02
C TYR A 17 -7.43 4.09 -9.67
N ALA A 18 -7.63 4.65 -8.48
CA ALA A 18 -6.84 5.74 -7.95
C ALA A 18 -5.76 5.19 -7.02
N VAL A 19 -4.65 5.91 -6.90
CA VAL A 19 -3.58 5.62 -5.93
C VAL A 19 -3.26 6.91 -5.18
N THR A 20 -3.11 6.80 -3.87
CA THR A 20 -2.69 7.94 -3.04
C THR A 20 -1.18 7.91 -2.86
N ILE A 21 -0.51 9.00 -3.21
CA ILE A 21 0.94 9.15 -3.06
C ILE A 21 1.23 10.09 -1.90
N ILE A 22 1.97 9.61 -0.92
CA ILE A 22 2.40 10.36 0.26
C ILE A 22 3.85 10.77 0.06
N VAL A 23 4.07 12.05 -0.21
CA VAL A 23 5.40 12.65 -0.36
C VAL A 23 5.91 13.18 0.98
N GLU A 24 5.09 13.95 1.68
CA GLU A 24 5.40 14.47 3.02
C GLU A 24 4.19 14.26 3.94
N GLY A 25 4.39 14.45 5.23
CA GLY A 25 3.28 14.58 6.15
C GLY A 25 3.67 14.74 7.60
N GLY A 26 2.66 14.99 8.42
CA GLY A 26 2.77 15.08 9.87
C GLY A 26 1.82 14.09 10.55
N ILE A 27 1.48 14.38 11.81
CA ILE A 27 0.66 13.48 12.65
C ILE A 27 -0.68 13.14 11.99
N ASN A 28 -1.32 14.10 11.33
CA ASN A 28 -2.63 13.88 10.71
C ASN A 28 -2.57 13.05 9.42
N THR A 29 -1.39 12.87 8.83
CA THR A 29 -1.25 12.10 7.59
C THR A 29 -1.56 10.61 7.82
N CYS A 30 -1.31 10.07 9.02
CA CYS A 30 -1.72 8.71 9.35
C CYS A 30 -3.24 8.51 9.27
N LEU A 31 -4.03 9.50 9.68
CA LEU A 31 -5.50 9.46 9.54
C LEU A 31 -5.92 9.41 8.07
N ALA A 32 -5.28 10.23 7.23
CA ALA A 32 -5.54 10.22 5.79
C ALA A 32 -5.20 8.86 5.18
N VAL A 33 -4.04 8.28 5.53
CA VAL A 33 -3.66 6.94 5.07
C VAL A 33 -4.69 5.89 5.47
N LEU A 34 -5.18 5.91 6.71
CA LEU A 34 -6.22 5.00 7.17
C LEU A 34 -7.53 5.17 6.39
N SER A 35 -7.95 6.41 6.10
CA SER A 35 -9.16 6.63 5.29
C SER A 35 -9.03 6.10 3.86
N GLU A 36 -7.84 6.21 3.26
CA GLU A 36 -7.58 5.67 1.93
C GLU A 36 -7.64 4.13 1.92
N ILE A 37 -7.07 3.49 2.93
CA ILE A 37 -7.14 2.03 3.11
C ILE A 37 -8.58 1.56 3.30
N GLN A 38 -9.41 2.31 4.04
CA GLN A 38 -10.81 1.96 4.29
C GLN A 38 -11.64 1.92 3.00
N VAL A 39 -11.34 2.80 2.04
CA VAL A 39 -11.94 2.79 0.70
C VAL A 39 -11.17 1.91 -0.30
N GLN A 40 -10.32 1.01 0.22
CA GLN A 40 -9.52 0.05 -0.55
C GLN A 40 -8.57 0.69 -1.57
N ARG A 41 -8.15 1.94 -1.33
CA ARG A 41 -7.22 2.64 -2.22
C ARG A 41 -5.77 2.31 -1.85
N PRO A 42 -4.94 1.88 -2.82
CA PRO A 42 -3.51 1.72 -2.60
C PRO A 42 -2.86 3.05 -2.20
N VAL A 43 -1.91 2.97 -1.28
CA VAL A 43 -1.09 4.08 -0.80
C VAL A 43 0.37 3.79 -1.10
N ILE A 44 1.07 4.78 -1.69
CA ILE A 44 2.51 4.73 -1.96
C ILE A 44 3.20 5.79 -1.11
N PHE A 45 4.12 5.36 -0.25
CA PHE A 45 5.02 6.26 0.46
C PHE A 45 6.27 6.50 -0.39
N ILE A 46 6.62 7.76 -0.61
CA ILE A 46 7.88 8.13 -1.25
C ILE A 46 8.96 8.15 -0.16
N GLN A 47 9.95 7.26 -0.25
CA GLN A 47 11.05 7.25 0.70
C GLN A 47 12.04 8.38 0.38
N GLY A 48 12.49 9.06 1.42
CA GLY A 48 13.42 10.19 1.40
C GLY A 48 12.77 11.55 1.21
N SER A 49 11.43 11.64 1.17
CA SER A 49 10.73 12.88 0.85
C SER A 49 10.02 13.55 2.02
N GLY A 50 9.90 12.91 3.18
CA GLY A 50 9.22 13.55 4.31
C GLY A 50 9.00 12.65 5.52
N LYS A 51 8.82 13.29 6.68
CA LYS A 51 8.89 12.65 8.00
C LYS A 51 8.01 11.40 8.14
N ILE A 52 6.70 11.51 7.89
CA ILE A 52 5.81 10.37 8.07
C ILE A 52 5.98 9.32 6.97
N ALA A 53 6.28 9.75 5.73
CA ALA A 53 6.53 8.85 4.62
C ALA A 53 7.76 7.97 4.92
N ASP A 54 8.81 8.58 5.46
CA ASP A 54 10.03 7.90 5.87
C ASP A 54 9.84 6.96 7.06
N VAL A 55 9.06 7.36 8.06
CA VAL A 55 8.73 6.50 9.20
C VAL A 55 7.95 5.27 8.73
N LEU A 56 6.91 5.45 7.91
CA LEU A 56 6.10 4.33 7.42
C LEU A 56 6.89 3.44 6.47
N ALA A 57 7.71 4.01 5.58
CA ALA A 57 8.59 3.25 4.70
C ALA A 57 9.63 2.42 5.49
N GLY A 58 10.27 3.02 6.49
CA GLY A 58 11.25 2.33 7.34
C GLY A 58 10.64 1.19 8.15
N LEU A 59 9.43 1.40 8.71
CA LEU A 59 8.69 0.35 9.42
C LEU A 59 8.22 -0.76 8.48
N MET A 60 7.84 -0.44 7.25
CA MET A 60 7.49 -1.44 6.25
C MET A 60 8.64 -2.39 5.95
N ASP A 61 9.88 -1.89 5.86
CA ASP A 61 11.09 -2.71 5.66
C ASP A 61 11.42 -3.56 6.88
N LEU A 62 11.33 -2.96 8.07
CA LEU A 62 11.65 -3.65 9.32
C LEU A 62 10.73 -4.83 9.58
N THR A 63 9.45 -4.69 9.20
CA THR A 63 8.40 -5.71 9.33
C THR A 63 8.37 -6.70 8.16
N ALA A 64 9.10 -6.46 7.07
CA ALA A 64 9.15 -7.32 5.88
C ALA A 64 10.27 -8.37 5.91
N LYS A 65 10.91 -8.59 7.06
CA LYS A 65 12.32 -8.97 7.12
C LYS A 65 12.76 -10.32 6.56
N ASN A 66 11.89 -11.15 5.97
CA ASN A 66 12.23 -12.28 5.08
C ASN A 66 10.97 -12.81 4.37
N GLU A 67 11.10 -13.44 3.20
CA GLU A 67 10.01 -14.13 2.49
C GLU A 67 9.31 -15.23 3.32
N HIS A 68 9.97 -15.68 4.40
CA HIS A 68 9.47 -16.72 5.32
C HIS A 68 8.95 -16.19 6.65
N THR A 69 9.01 -14.88 6.90
CA THR A 69 8.49 -14.29 8.13
C THR A 69 7.21 -13.53 7.79
N PRO A 70 6.04 -13.93 8.33
CA PRO A 70 4.82 -13.18 8.11
C PRO A 70 5.02 -11.76 8.62
N ALA A 71 4.53 -10.79 7.85
CA ALA A 71 4.55 -9.40 8.29
C ALA A 71 3.91 -9.30 9.68
N ARG A 72 4.55 -8.55 10.57
CA ARG A 72 4.07 -8.31 11.94
C ARG A 72 3.81 -6.83 12.17
N VAL A 73 2.98 -6.55 13.17
CA VAL A 73 2.85 -5.20 13.70
C VAL A 73 4.17 -4.83 14.40
N PRO A 74 4.74 -3.64 14.13
CA PRO A 74 5.94 -3.19 14.83
C PRO A 74 5.64 -2.93 16.31
N GLU A 75 6.64 -3.19 17.15
CA GLU A 75 6.54 -2.89 18.58
C GLU A 75 6.64 -1.38 18.82
N GLN A 76 6.19 -0.93 19.99
CA GLN A 76 6.19 0.49 20.32
C GLN A 76 7.60 1.10 20.25
N ASP A 77 8.60 0.41 20.78
CA ASP A 77 9.99 0.88 20.78
C ASP A 77 10.56 1.04 19.37
N GLU A 78 10.13 0.20 18.42
CA GLU A 78 10.53 0.29 17.01
C GLU A 78 9.90 1.49 16.33
N ILE A 79 8.63 1.78 16.65
CA ILE A 79 7.93 2.98 16.17
C ILE A 79 8.59 4.23 16.74
N GLU A 80 8.83 4.26 18.06
CA GLU A 80 9.48 5.38 18.73
C GLU A 80 10.90 5.62 18.19
N HIS A 81 11.66 4.55 17.94
CA HIS A 81 12.98 4.66 17.34
C HIS A 81 12.92 5.35 15.97
N ASN A 82 11.95 4.99 15.11
CA ASN A 82 11.78 5.64 13.81
C ASN A 82 11.29 7.09 13.95
N LEU A 83 10.36 7.37 14.88
CA LEU A 83 9.87 8.72 15.15
C LEU A 83 10.97 9.66 15.66
N ARG A 84 11.97 9.16 16.40
CA ARG A 84 13.13 9.95 16.85
C ARG A 84 14.03 10.38 15.69
N ARG A 85 14.13 9.55 14.63
CA ARG A 85 14.89 9.89 13.41
C ARG A 85 14.18 10.98 12.59
N PHE A 86 12.86 11.04 12.68
CA PHE A 86 12.02 12.01 11.96
C PHE A 86 11.09 12.77 12.92
N PRO A 87 11.62 13.70 13.73
CA PRO A 87 10.87 14.31 14.81
C PRO A 87 9.65 15.07 14.31
N MET A 88 8.47 14.58 14.70
CA MET A 88 7.17 15.20 14.49
C MET A 88 6.70 15.88 15.78
N ARG A 89 6.12 17.08 15.66
CA ARG A 89 5.69 17.87 16.82
C ARG A 89 4.35 17.35 17.36
N ALA A 90 4.37 16.28 18.15
CA ALA A 90 3.26 15.98 19.06
C ALA A 90 3.31 16.99 20.22
N ARG A 91 2.20 17.67 20.49
CA ARG A 91 2.09 18.70 21.54
C ARG A 91 1.65 18.11 22.87
N THR A 92 1.08 16.91 22.84
CA THR A 92 0.61 16.18 24.03
C THR A 92 0.99 14.71 23.98
N GLU A 93 1.10 14.07 25.15
CA GLU A 93 1.27 12.62 25.27
C GLU A 93 0.12 11.86 24.60
N LYS A 94 -1.11 12.40 24.69
CA LYS A 94 -2.30 11.84 24.02
C LYS A 94 -2.15 11.81 22.51
N GLU A 95 -1.64 12.88 21.90
CA GLU A 95 -1.36 12.92 20.45
C GLU A 95 -0.26 11.94 20.07
N HIS A 96 0.78 11.81 20.90
CA HIS A 96 1.86 10.87 20.65
C HIS A 96 1.37 9.42 20.69
N LYS A 97 0.61 9.05 21.73
CA LYS A 97 -0.01 7.72 21.83
C LYS A 97 -0.92 7.42 20.65
N ARG A 98 -1.77 8.39 20.27
CA ARG A 98 -2.65 8.27 19.11
C ARG A 98 -1.88 8.03 17.81
N LEU A 99 -0.75 8.72 17.61
CA LEU A 99 0.11 8.51 16.44
C LEU A 99 0.65 7.08 16.41
N ILE A 100 1.14 6.56 17.54
CA ILE A 100 1.65 5.20 17.64
C ILE A 100 0.55 4.18 17.32
N ASP A 101 -0.65 4.36 17.89
CA ASP A 101 -1.79 3.48 17.63
C ASP A 101 -2.17 3.47 16.14
N GLN A 102 -2.21 4.64 15.50
CA GLN A 102 -2.47 4.75 14.06
C GLN A 102 -1.38 4.09 13.21
N ILE A 103 -0.10 4.25 13.58
CA ILE A 103 1.00 3.58 12.87
C ILE A 103 0.86 2.06 13.00
N LYS A 104 0.50 1.54 14.17
CA LYS A 104 0.23 0.11 14.36
C LYS A 104 -0.93 -0.38 13.49
N GLU A 105 -2.00 0.39 13.40
CA GLU A 105 -3.16 0.08 12.57
C GLU A 105 -2.79 0.06 11.08
N ILE A 106 -2.04 1.07 10.60
CA ILE A 106 -1.53 1.11 9.22
C ILE A 106 -0.63 -0.11 8.97
N MET A 107 0.27 -0.44 9.89
CA MET A 107 1.22 -1.55 9.72
C MET A 107 0.58 -2.93 9.94
N HIS A 108 -0.72 -3.01 10.22
CA HIS A 108 -1.38 -4.28 10.48
C HIS A 108 -1.38 -5.18 9.22
N PRO A 109 -1.10 -6.49 9.36
CA PRO A 109 -0.99 -7.40 8.20
C PRO A 109 -2.24 -7.43 7.32
N SER A 110 -3.43 -7.26 7.90
CA SER A 110 -4.71 -7.28 7.15
C SER A 110 -4.85 -6.18 6.09
N VAL A 111 -4.13 -5.06 6.25
CA VAL A 111 -4.19 -3.91 5.33
C VAL A 111 -2.93 -3.74 4.50
N ARG A 112 -1.90 -4.56 4.74
CA ARG A 112 -0.58 -4.44 4.11
C ARG A 112 -0.60 -4.52 2.58
N ARG A 113 -1.60 -5.19 1.99
CA ARG A 113 -1.78 -5.25 0.52
C ARG A 113 -1.98 -3.87 -0.13
N TYR A 114 -2.50 -2.90 0.62
CA TYR A 114 -2.71 -1.54 0.15
C TYR A 114 -1.48 -0.65 0.30
N LEU A 115 -0.45 -1.09 1.03
CA LEU A 115 0.71 -0.27 1.36
C LEU A 115 1.90 -0.59 0.47
N ASN A 116 2.54 0.45 -0.04
CA ASN A 116 3.65 0.37 -0.98
C ASN A 116 4.67 1.46 -0.68
N VAL A 117 5.94 1.20 -1.03
CA VAL A 117 7.02 2.17 -0.89
C VAL A 117 7.69 2.35 -2.24
N PHE A 118 7.84 3.60 -2.67
CA PHE A 118 8.68 3.97 -3.80
C PHE A 118 10.04 4.45 -3.31
N ARG A 119 11.12 4.00 -3.96
CA ARG A 119 12.49 4.41 -3.67
C ARG A 119 13.13 4.94 -4.94
N ASN A 120 13.87 6.03 -4.86
CA ASN A 120 14.58 6.55 -6.05
C ASN A 120 15.59 5.55 -6.65
N ASN A 121 16.06 4.59 -5.85
CA ASN A 121 16.99 3.55 -6.28
C ASN A 121 16.32 2.17 -6.41
N SER A 122 14.98 2.08 -6.50
CA SER A 122 14.31 0.79 -6.76
C SER A 122 14.45 0.37 -8.22
N GLU A 123 14.40 -0.94 -8.46
CA GLU A 123 14.34 -1.52 -9.81
C GLU A 123 13.10 -1.04 -10.59
N LEU A 124 12.01 -0.76 -9.87
CA LEU A 124 10.78 -0.22 -10.44
C LEU A 124 10.82 1.31 -10.48
N ASN A 125 10.45 1.88 -11.63
CA ASN A 125 10.16 3.30 -11.73
C ASN A 125 8.76 3.63 -11.18
N MET A 126 8.46 4.92 -10.98
CA MET A 126 7.20 5.37 -10.38
C MET A 126 5.95 4.80 -11.06
N LYS A 127 5.92 4.76 -12.40
CA LYS A 127 4.76 4.22 -13.14
C LYS A 127 4.57 2.74 -12.83
N GLN A 128 5.66 1.98 -12.82
CA GLN A 128 5.63 0.56 -12.47
C GLN A 128 5.20 0.34 -11.01
N THR A 129 5.64 1.20 -10.08
CA THR A 129 5.19 1.15 -8.68
C THR A 129 3.70 1.43 -8.53
N ILE A 130 3.15 2.39 -9.30
CA ILE A 130 1.70 2.65 -9.35
C ILE A 130 0.94 1.42 -9.81
N PHE A 131 1.34 0.82 -10.93
CA PHE A 131 0.70 -0.41 -11.41
C PHE A 131 0.81 -1.53 -10.37
N HIS A 132 2.01 -1.78 -9.84
CA HIS A 132 2.23 -2.80 -8.82
C HIS A 132 1.32 -2.60 -7.61
N ALA A 133 1.16 -1.36 -7.13
CA ALA A 133 0.29 -1.04 -6.01
C ALA A 133 -1.19 -1.38 -6.28
N ILE A 134 -1.69 -1.07 -7.48
CA ILE A 134 -3.05 -1.41 -7.91
C ILE A 134 -3.22 -2.93 -7.97
N PHE A 135 -2.33 -3.63 -8.67
CA PHE A 135 -2.39 -5.08 -8.79
C PHE A 135 -2.31 -5.78 -7.43
N LYS A 136 -1.41 -5.35 -6.55
CA LYS A 136 -1.25 -5.92 -5.21
C LYS A 136 -2.49 -5.74 -4.34
N ALA A 137 -3.14 -4.57 -4.40
CA ALA A 137 -4.34 -4.29 -3.63
C ALA A 137 -5.56 -5.09 -4.12
N HIS A 138 -5.68 -5.26 -5.44
CA HIS A 138 -6.83 -5.87 -6.09
C HIS A 138 -6.59 -7.31 -6.59
N PHE A 139 -5.47 -7.94 -6.21
CA PHE A 139 -5.04 -9.24 -6.74
C PHE A 139 -6.11 -10.33 -6.60
N ALA A 140 -6.82 -10.39 -5.46
CA ALA A 140 -7.89 -11.36 -5.25
C ALA A 140 -9.09 -11.17 -6.20
N GLN A 141 -9.39 -9.92 -6.61
CA GLN A 141 -10.42 -9.63 -7.61
C GLN A 141 -9.94 -10.02 -9.01
N ILE A 142 -8.63 -9.87 -9.28
CA ILE A 142 -7.98 -10.24 -10.54
C ILE A 142 -7.92 -11.76 -10.71
N ASP A 143 -7.61 -12.53 -9.66
CA ASP A 143 -7.60 -13.99 -9.69
C ASP A 143 -9.01 -14.56 -9.96
N LEU A 144 -10.04 -13.95 -9.37
CA LEU A 144 -11.45 -14.27 -9.66
C LEU A 144 -11.80 -13.99 -11.12
N LEU A 145 -11.35 -12.86 -11.66
CA LEU A 145 -11.50 -12.50 -13.08
C LEU A 145 -10.81 -13.52 -13.99
N ILE A 146 -9.57 -13.90 -13.70
CA ILE A 146 -8.80 -14.90 -14.47
C ILE A 146 -9.48 -16.27 -14.42
N THR A 147 -10.00 -16.67 -13.25
CA THR A 147 -10.68 -17.95 -13.07
C THR A 147 -11.98 -18.00 -13.87
N ASN A 148 -12.77 -16.92 -13.84
CA ASN A 148 -14.00 -16.80 -14.63
C ASN A 148 -13.72 -16.83 -16.14
N LEU A 149 -12.66 -16.15 -16.60
CA LEU A 149 -12.25 -16.18 -18.01
C LEU A 149 -11.88 -17.58 -18.50
N LYS A 150 -11.26 -18.41 -17.64
CA LYS A 150 -10.88 -19.79 -18.01
C LYS A 150 -12.08 -20.71 -18.13
N HIS A 151 -13.09 -20.56 -17.27
CA HIS A 151 -14.31 -21.36 -17.33
C HIS A 151 -15.11 -21.09 -18.61
N ASP A 152 -15.21 -19.83 -19.02
CA ASP A 152 -15.97 -19.41 -20.21
C ASP A 152 -15.33 -19.91 -21.53
N THR A 153 -14.01 -20.11 -21.54
CA THR A 153 -13.30 -20.75 -22.67
C THR A 153 -13.38 -22.28 -22.71
N SER A 154 -13.84 -22.92 -21.63
CA SER A 154 -13.98 -24.39 -21.57
C SER A 154 -15.36 -24.89 -22.00
N GLU A 155 -16.33 -23.99 -22.17
CA GLU A 155 -17.70 -24.29 -22.62
C GLU A 155 -17.95 -23.94 -24.10
N ARG A 156 -16.89 -23.56 -24.85
CA ARG A 156 -16.92 -23.34 -26.31
C ARG A 156 -16.00 -24.33 -27.03
#